data_AF-A0A2R6J281-F1
#
_entry.id   AF-A0A2R6J281-F1
#
_cell.length_a   1.000
_cell.length_b   1.000
_cell.length_c   1.000
_cell.angle_alpha   90.00
_cell.angle_beta   90.00
_cell.angle_gamma   90.00
#
_symmetry.space_group_name_H-M   'P 1'
#
loop_
_entity.id
_entity.type
_entity.pdbx_description
1 polymer ?
#
loop_
_entity_poly.entity_id
_entity_poly.type
_entity_poly.pdbx_seq_one_letter_code
_entity_poly.pdbx_strand_id
1 'polypeptide(L)'
;MDDTVEDSVDGEGEATEEATAEDDVVIDLEAAEEQEAAVEQLRETVEEQREQIDELNDLLLDLSSRAAHSGGMGVCPDCHGPVTRIRRWIRTSTIECTRCGRVFHEY
;
A
#
# COMPACT_ATOMS: atom_id res chain seq x y z
N MET A 1 13.59 -11.78 -55.03
CA MET A 1 14.19 -10.80 -55.94
C MET A 1 15.55 -10.46 -55.37
N ASP A 2 16.59 -10.93 -56.05
CA ASP A 2 17.94 -10.37 -55.99
C ASP A 2 17.89 -8.94 -56.52
N ASP A 3 18.60 -7.99 -55.89
CA ASP A 3 19.21 -6.88 -56.62
C ASP A 3 20.50 -6.42 -55.93
N THR A 4 21.41 -5.94 -56.76
CA THR A 4 22.87 -6.08 -56.68
C THR A 4 23.54 -4.80 -56.16
N VAL A 5 24.75 -4.97 -55.61
CA VAL A 5 25.71 -3.96 -55.11
C VAL A 5 26.15 -2.94 -56.18
N GLU A 6 26.31 -1.66 -55.76
CA GLU A 6 27.31 -0.69 -56.27
C GLU A 6 27.79 0.16 -55.06
N ASP A 7 28.89 -0.23 -54.39
CA ASP A 7 30.26 0.32 -54.50
C ASP A 7 30.38 1.85 -54.62
N SER A 8 30.95 2.46 -53.58
CA SER A 8 31.84 3.62 -53.65
C SER A 8 32.58 3.73 -52.31
N VAL A 9 33.72 3.05 -52.23
CA VAL A 9 34.78 3.35 -51.28
C VAL A 9 35.65 4.43 -51.92
N ASP A 10 35.73 5.61 -51.29
CA ASP A 10 36.95 6.44 -51.31
C ASP A 10 36.82 7.61 -50.33
N GLY A 11 37.81 7.73 -49.44
CA GLY A 11 37.87 8.81 -48.45
C GLY A 11 38.68 8.45 -47.21
N GLU A 12 39.97 8.18 -47.38
CA GLU A 12 40.97 8.21 -46.31
C GLU A 12 40.88 9.51 -45.51
N GLY A 13 41.02 9.40 -44.18
CA GLY A 13 41.52 10.48 -43.34
C GLY A 13 40.60 10.88 -42.21
N GLU A 14 40.68 10.18 -41.08
CA GLU A 14 41.17 10.80 -39.84
C GLU A 14 41.37 9.70 -38.80
N ALA A 15 42.60 9.63 -38.30
CA ALA A 15 42.90 8.89 -37.09
C ALA A 15 42.19 9.61 -35.93
N THR A 16 40.98 9.18 -35.61
CA THR A 16 40.35 9.57 -34.35
C THR A 16 40.70 8.49 -33.34
N GLU A 17 41.82 8.74 -32.67
CA GLU A 17 42.16 8.18 -31.38
C GLU A 17 41.09 8.61 -30.38
N GLU A 18 39.94 7.92 -30.38
CA GLU A 18 38.85 8.20 -29.44
C GLU A 18 38.88 7.16 -28.33
N ALA A 19 39.44 7.65 -27.22
CA ALA A 19 39.57 7.06 -25.91
C ALA A 19 38.56 5.95 -25.61
N THR A 20 39.08 4.85 -25.08
CA THR A 20 38.33 4.01 -24.15
C THR A 20 37.75 4.93 -23.08
N ALA A 21 36.48 5.31 -23.22
CA ALA A 21 35.67 5.85 -22.14
C ALA A 21 35.50 4.71 -21.16
N GLU A 22 36.51 4.52 -20.32
CA GLU A 22 36.31 4.06 -18.97
C GLU A 22 35.40 5.14 -18.38
N ASP A 23 34.08 4.90 -18.42
CA ASP A 23 33.09 5.74 -17.76
C ASP A 23 33.47 5.79 -16.29
N ASP A 24 34.27 6.79 -15.92
CA ASP A 24 34.61 7.14 -14.55
C ASP A 24 33.30 7.62 -13.93
N VAL A 25 32.53 6.68 -13.39
CA VAL A 25 31.30 6.94 -12.67
C VAL A 25 31.69 7.75 -11.45
N VAL A 26 31.60 9.08 -11.56
CA VAL A 26 31.78 10.00 -10.43
C VAL A 26 30.58 9.81 -9.51
N ILE A 27 30.73 8.95 -8.50
CA ILE A 27 29.73 8.77 -7.45
C ILE A 27 29.78 10.02 -6.57
N ASP A 28 28.72 10.82 -6.63
CA ASP A 28 28.49 11.92 -5.70
C ASP A 28 28.08 11.32 -4.35
N LEU A 29 29.07 11.19 -3.46
CA LEU A 29 28.89 10.64 -2.12
C LEU A 29 27.97 11.52 -1.26
N GLU A 30 27.96 12.84 -1.47
CA GLU A 30 27.10 13.77 -0.74
C GLU A 30 25.64 13.57 -1.17
N ALA A 31 25.38 13.46 -2.47
CA ALA A 31 24.05 13.15 -2.99
C ALA A 31 23.56 11.75 -2.54
N ALA A 32 24.47 10.77 -2.42
CA ALA A 32 24.13 9.44 -1.92
C ALA A 32 23.74 9.48 -0.43
N GLU A 33 24.51 10.19 0.41
CA GLU A 33 24.21 10.38 1.84
C GLU A 33 22.87 11.12 2.06
N GLU A 34 22.60 12.18 1.28
CA GLU A 34 21.32 12.89 1.33
C GLU A 34 20.14 12.00 0.94
N GLN A 35 20.31 11.18 -0.10
CA GLN A 35 19.29 10.24 -0.53
C GLN A 35 19.02 9.16 0.51
N GLU A 36 20.06 8.60 1.13
CA GLU A 36 19.92 7.63 2.22
C GLU A 36 19.15 8.23 3.41
N ALA A 37 19.50 9.46 3.82
CA ALA A 37 18.80 10.18 4.89
C ALA A 37 17.33 10.43 4.55
N ALA A 38 17.02 10.84 3.32
CA ALA A 38 15.65 11.04 2.87
C ALA A 38 14.86 9.73 2.89
N VAL A 39 15.44 8.64 2.36
CA VAL A 39 14.80 7.32 2.35
C VAL A 39 14.50 6.84 3.77
N GLU A 40 15.40 7.06 4.72
CA GLU A 40 15.18 6.66 6.11
C GLU A 40 14.05 7.45 6.76
N GLN A 41 14.00 8.77 6.56
CA GLN A 41 12.89 9.59 7.04
C GLN A 41 11.54 9.19 6.42
N LEU A 42 11.53 8.83 5.13
CA LEU A 42 10.32 8.31 4.48
C LEU A 42 9.88 6.98 5.09
N ARG A 43 10.82 6.07 5.42
CA ARG A 43 10.48 4.80 6.07
C ARG A 43 9.86 5.02 7.44
N GLU A 44 10.46 5.86 8.27
CA GLU A 44 9.94 6.23 9.59
C GLU A 44 8.52 6.81 9.49
N THR A 45 8.31 7.76 8.56
CA THR A 45 6.99 8.36 8.33
C THR A 45 5.95 7.32 7.91
N VAL A 46 6.32 6.39 7.03
CA VAL A 46 5.41 5.33 6.57
C VAL A 46 5.05 4.37 7.71
N GLU A 47 6.00 4.07 8.59
CA GLU A 47 5.76 3.22 9.75
C GLU A 47 4.81 3.90 10.75
N GLU A 48 5.06 5.17 11.08
CA GLU A 48 4.20 5.96 11.96
C GLU A 48 2.79 6.12 11.37
N GLN A 49 2.67 6.32 10.06
CA GLN A 49 1.38 6.36 9.38
C GLN A 49 0.62 5.04 9.43
N ARG A 50 1.31 3.89 9.35
CA ARG A 50 0.67 2.58 9.49
C ARG A 50 0.09 2.39 10.89
N GLU A 51 0.85 2.73 11.91
CA GLU A 51 0.39 2.65 13.30
C GLU A 51 -0.86 3.52 13.54
N GLN A 52 -0.85 4.76 13.03
CA GLN A 52 -2.02 5.65 13.11
C GLN A 52 -3.24 5.09 12.36
N ILE A 53 -3.04 4.49 11.18
CA ILE A 53 -4.13 3.87 10.41
C ILE A 53 -4.74 2.70 11.18
N ASP A 54 -3.91 1.87 11.81
CA ASP A 54 -4.37 0.72 12.59
C ASP A 54 -5.19 1.19 13.81
N GLU A 55 -4.72 2.21 14.53
CA GLU A 55 -5.48 2.81 15.64
C GLU A 55 -6.81 3.41 15.17
N LEU A 56 -6.82 4.14 14.05
CA LEU A 56 -8.05 4.67 13.46
C LEU A 56 -9.02 3.56 13.04
N ASN A 57 -8.50 2.43 12.53
CA ASN A 57 -9.33 1.30 12.14
C ASN A 57 -10.04 0.71 13.35
N ASP A 58 -9.31 0.47 14.43
CA ASP A 58 -9.85 -0.04 15.69
C ASP A 58 -10.95 0.87 16.26
N LEU A 59 -10.70 2.19 16.27
CA LEU A 59 -11.68 3.19 16.70
C LEU A 59 -12.95 3.18 15.83
N LEU A 60 -12.79 3.08 14.50
CA LEU A 60 -13.92 2.98 13.58
C LEU A 60 -14.72 1.69 13.78
N LEU A 61 -14.05 0.57 14.04
CA LEU A 61 -14.71 -0.70 14.30
C LEU A 61 -15.53 -0.63 15.60
N ASP A 62 -15.01 -0.03 16.67
CA ASP A 62 -15.76 0.21 17.91
C ASP A 62 -17.00 1.09 17.66
N LEU A 63 -16.82 2.21 16.96
CA LEU A 63 -17.92 3.11 16.56
C LEU A 63 -18.99 2.40 15.73
N SER A 64 -18.57 1.54 14.79
CA SER A 64 -19.49 0.78 13.94
C SER A 64 -20.34 -0.20 14.75
N SER A 65 -19.75 -0.84 15.77
CA SER A 65 -20.48 -1.74 16.67
C SER A 65 -21.54 -0.99 17.48
N ARG A 66 -21.24 0.25 17.89
CA ARG A 66 -22.18 1.14 18.60
C ARG A 66 -23.27 1.69 17.67
N ALA A 67 -22.96 1.95 16.40
CA ALA A 67 -23.95 2.33 15.39
C ALA A 67 -25.01 1.23 15.15
N ALA A 68 -24.66 -0.05 15.35
CA ALA A 68 -25.64 -1.13 15.35
C ALA A 68 -26.68 -1.00 16.49
N HIS A 69 -26.32 -0.36 17.61
CA HIS A 69 -27.19 -0.21 18.76
C HIS A 69 -28.34 0.78 18.53
N SER A 70 -28.14 1.81 17.71
CA SER A 70 -29.14 2.84 17.38
C SER A 70 -30.10 2.46 16.23
N GLY A 71 -30.01 1.23 15.72
CA GLY A 71 -30.86 0.72 14.63
C GLY A 71 -30.21 0.70 13.25
N GLY A 72 -28.91 1.01 13.16
CA GLY A 72 -28.09 0.80 11.97
C GLY A 72 -27.54 -0.63 11.84
N MET A 73 -26.79 -0.90 10.76
CA MET A 73 -25.98 -2.11 10.59
C MET A 73 -24.55 -1.81 11.06
N GLY A 74 -23.98 -2.59 11.98
CA GLY A 74 -22.59 -2.44 12.42
C GLY A 74 -21.68 -3.54 11.89
N VAL A 75 -20.38 -3.42 12.18
CA VAL A 75 -19.36 -4.41 11.80
C VAL A 75 -18.74 -5.00 13.07
N CYS A 76 -18.57 -6.32 13.09
CA CYS A 76 -17.94 -7.01 14.20
C CYS A 76 -16.42 -6.80 14.16
N PRO A 77 -15.79 -6.40 15.29
CA PRO A 77 -14.35 -6.14 15.33
C PRO A 77 -13.50 -7.40 15.12
N ASP A 78 -14.01 -8.59 15.44
CA ASP A 78 -13.20 -9.82 15.35
C ASP A 78 -13.22 -10.47 13.96
N CYS A 79 -14.36 -10.42 13.26
CA CYS A 79 -14.57 -11.18 12.02
C CYS A 79 -15.05 -10.34 10.83
N HIS A 80 -15.13 -9.02 11.02
CA HIS A 80 -15.64 -8.05 10.04
C HIS A 80 -17.01 -8.46 9.47
N GLY A 81 -17.83 -9.13 10.28
CA GLY A 81 -19.15 -9.63 9.92
C GLY A 81 -20.26 -8.64 10.29
N PRO A 82 -21.45 -8.72 9.66
CA PRO A 82 -22.54 -7.80 9.96
C PRO A 82 -23.10 -8.03 11.36
N VAL A 83 -23.22 -6.95 12.12
CA VAL A 83 -23.86 -6.89 13.45
C VAL A 83 -25.26 -6.30 13.29
N THR A 84 -26.27 -7.05 13.72
CA THR A 84 -27.68 -6.68 13.58
C THR A 84 -28.48 -7.07 14.82
N ARG A 85 -29.65 -6.46 14.99
CA ARG A 85 -30.60 -6.84 16.05
C ARG A 85 -31.42 -8.04 15.61
N ILE A 86 -31.31 -9.15 16.34
CA ILE A 86 -32.11 -10.35 16.13
C ILE A 86 -33.27 -10.36 17.12
N ARG A 87 -34.49 -10.21 16.59
CA ARG A 87 -35.72 -10.34 17.38
C ARG A 87 -36.10 -11.81 17.46
N ARG A 88 -36.09 -12.37 18.66
CA ARG A 88 -36.51 -13.74 18.93
C ARG A 88 -37.93 -13.72 19.46
N TRP A 89 -38.82 -14.58 18.95
CA TRP A 89 -40.25 -14.53 19.31
C TRP A 89 -40.54 -14.97 20.75
N ILE A 90 -39.67 -15.80 21.33
CA ILE A 90 -39.84 -16.40 22.67
C ILE A 90 -38.70 -15.96 23.63
N ARG A 91 -37.68 -15.24 23.12
CA ARG A 91 -36.52 -14.81 23.91
C ARG A 91 -36.28 -13.31 23.75
N THR A 92 -35.51 -12.76 24.68
CA THR A 92 -34.91 -11.42 24.64
C THR A 92 -34.26 -11.17 23.27
N SER A 93 -34.42 -9.95 22.75
CA SER A 93 -33.74 -9.59 21.49
C SER A 93 -32.27 -9.35 21.77
N THR A 94 -31.42 -9.76 20.83
CA THR A 94 -29.97 -9.62 20.96
C THR A 94 -29.40 -8.76 19.84
N ILE A 95 -28.31 -8.06 20.09
CA ILE A 95 -27.43 -7.52 19.05
C ILE A 95 -26.26 -8.49 18.93
N GLU A 96 -26.18 -9.18 17.80
CA GLU A 96 -25.16 -10.21 17.58
C GLU A 96 -24.57 -10.11 16.18
N CYS A 97 -23.32 -10.57 16.05
CA CYS A 97 -22.70 -10.78 14.75
C CYS A 97 -23.31 -12.01 14.08
N THR A 98 -23.84 -11.83 12.87
CA THR A 98 -24.42 -12.91 12.07
C THR A 98 -23.39 -13.90 11.52
N ARG A 99 -22.10 -13.56 11.55
CA ARG A 99 -21.01 -14.41 11.05
C ARG A 99 -20.38 -15.25 12.16
N CYS A 100 -19.88 -14.63 13.24
CA CYS A 100 -19.19 -15.34 14.32
C CYS A 100 -20.07 -15.64 15.54
N GLY A 101 -21.29 -15.09 15.62
CA GLY A 101 -22.22 -15.34 16.73
C GLY A 101 -21.91 -14.57 18.02
N ARG A 102 -20.89 -13.70 18.04
CA ARG A 102 -20.59 -12.86 19.22
C ARG A 102 -21.79 -11.96 19.55
N VAL A 103 -22.21 -11.99 20.82
CA VAL A 103 -23.28 -11.15 21.35
C VAL A 103 -22.67 -9.88 21.95
N PHE A 104 -23.14 -8.72 21.51
CA PHE A 104 -22.71 -7.41 21.99
C PHE A 104 -23.67 -6.84 23.03
N HIS A 105 -24.96 -7.18 22.92
CA HIS A 105 -25.98 -6.73 23.87
C HIS A 105 -27.21 -7.65 23.89
N GLU A 106 -27.84 -7.77 25.05
CA GLU A 106 -29.09 -8.50 25.28
C GLU A 106 -30.11 -7.56 25.93
N TYR A 107 -31.34 -7.52 25.40
CA TYR A 107 -32.43 -6.63 25.83
C TYR A 107 -33.47 -7.36 26.68
#